data_AF-A0AAP6EFI6-F1
#
_entry.id   AF-A0AAP6EFI6-F1
#
_cell.length_a   1.000
_cell.length_b   1.000
_cell.length_c   1.000
_cell.angle_alpha   90.00
_cell.angle_beta   90.00
_cell.angle_gamma   90.00
#
_symmetry.space_group_name_H-M   'P 1'
#
loop_
_entity.id
_entity.type
_entity.pdbx_description
1 polymer ?
#
loop_
_entity_poly.entity_id
_entity_poly.type
_entity_poly.pdbx_seq_one_letter_code
_entity_poly.pdbx_strand_id
1 'polypeptide(L)'
;MSHARWEITDADRSREGYQEARRAYLFGKAVRDRRTALGMTQARLAERAGMTQAAVSRLEHGGATPTIPLLERLATALESTLHLDITPDSDLSVSFTSQAA
;
A
#
# COMPACT_ATOMS: atom_id res chain seq x y z
N MET A 1 11.60 4.84 40.06
CA MET A 1 10.89 4.33 38.87
C MET A 1 10.52 5.55 38.03
N SER A 2 11.43 6.00 37.16
CA SER A 2 11.22 7.20 36.34
C SER A 2 10.49 6.80 35.07
N HIS A 3 9.23 7.22 34.92
CA HIS A 3 8.56 7.20 33.63
C HIS A 3 9.11 8.37 32.81
N ALA A 4 10.07 8.08 31.93
CA ALA A 4 10.48 9.06 30.92
C ALA A 4 9.27 9.37 30.05
N ARG A 5 8.68 10.56 30.25
CA ARG A 5 7.69 11.13 29.35
C ARG A 5 8.43 11.50 28.09
N TRP A 6 8.34 10.65 27.07
CA TRP A 6 8.80 10.96 25.73
C TRP A 6 7.89 12.06 25.17
N GLU A 7 8.36 13.30 25.22
CA GLU A 7 7.73 14.42 24.51
C GLU A 7 8.01 14.23 23.02
N ILE A 8 7.03 13.69 22.30
CA ILE A 8 7.05 13.62 20.84
C ILE A 8 7.08 15.05 20.31
N THR A 9 8.17 15.41 19.62
CA THR A 9 8.34 16.77 19.09
C THR A 9 7.52 16.97 17.81
N ASP A 10 7.25 18.22 17.43
CA ASP A 10 6.62 18.53 16.13
C ASP A 10 7.46 18.04 14.94
N ALA A 11 8.79 17.96 15.09
CA ALA A 11 9.67 17.38 14.09
C ALA A 11 9.48 15.87 13.96
N ASP A 12 9.21 15.16 15.06
CA ASP A 12 8.89 13.73 15.04
C ASP A 12 7.54 13.48 14.36
N ARG A 13 6.52 14.29 14.69
CA ARG A 13 5.20 14.23 14.00
C ARG A 13 5.31 14.51 12.50
N SER A 14 6.14 15.48 12.12
CA SER A 14 6.38 15.82 10.71
C SER A 14 7.07 14.67 9.96
N ARG A 15 8.04 14.00 10.59
CA ARG A 15 8.71 12.81 10.04
C ARG A 15 7.75 11.63 9.92
N GLU A 16 6.95 11.36 10.94
CA GLU A 16 5.95 10.29 10.93
C GLU A 16 4.93 10.49 9.80
N GLY A 17 4.38 11.71 9.67
CA GLY A 17 3.45 12.04 8.58
C GLY A 17 4.07 11.87 7.19
N TYR A 18 5.34 12.27 7.02
CA TYR A 18 6.07 12.04 5.78
C TYR A 18 6.25 10.55 5.47
N GLN A 19 6.60 9.74 6.48
CA GLN A 19 6.79 8.31 6.30
C GLN A 19 5.47 7.59 5.97
N GLU A 20 4.37 7.94 6.63
CA GLU A 20 3.04 7.41 6.33
C GLU A 20 2.64 7.70 4.87
N ALA A 21 2.79 8.96 4.44
CA ALA A 21 2.50 9.37 3.07
C ALA A 21 3.40 8.65 2.05
N ARG A 22 4.69 8.48 2.36
CA ARG A 22 5.63 7.74 1.51
C ARG A 22 5.21 6.27 1.37
N ARG A 23 4.85 5.60 2.47
CA ARG A 23 4.40 4.19 2.47
C ARG A 23 3.13 4.02 1.65
N ALA A 24 2.14 4.87 1.87
CA ALA A 24 0.89 4.83 1.13
C ALA A 24 1.12 5.04 -0.37
N TYR A 25 1.99 5.99 -0.74
CA TYR A 25 2.38 6.22 -2.12
C TYR A 25 3.07 5.00 -2.75
N LEU A 26 4.07 4.41 -2.08
CA LEU A 26 4.79 3.23 -2.58
C LEU A 26 3.86 2.05 -2.79
N PHE A 27 2.94 1.82 -1.86
CA PHE A 27 1.92 0.78 -1.99
C PHE A 27 1.00 1.03 -3.19
N GLY A 28 0.43 2.23 -3.29
CA GLY A 28 -0.44 2.61 -4.39
C GLY A 28 0.23 2.50 -5.76
N LYS A 29 1.51 2.91 -5.85
CA LYS A 29 2.34 2.76 -7.04
C LYS A 29 2.51 1.29 -7.43
N ALA A 30 2.85 0.41 -6.49
CA ALA A 30 3.02 -1.02 -6.78
C ALA A 30 1.74 -1.67 -7.32
N VAL A 31 0.59 -1.32 -6.76
CA VAL A 31 -0.74 -1.76 -7.25
C VAL A 31 -0.97 -1.27 -8.68
N ARG A 32 -0.74 0.02 -8.93
CA ARG A 32 -0.90 0.65 -10.26
C ARG A 32 -0.01 -0.02 -11.30
N ASP A 33 1.28 -0.18 -10.98
CA ASP A 33 2.26 -0.74 -11.90
C ASP A 33 1.85 -2.15 -12.31
N ARG A 34 1.51 -3.02 -11.34
CA ARG A 34 1.06 -4.38 -11.65
C ARG A 34 -0.25 -4.39 -12.44
N ARG A 35 -1.23 -3.56 -12.07
CA ARG A 35 -2.49 -3.44 -12.83
C ARG A 35 -2.22 -3.08 -14.29
N THR A 36 -1.33 -2.11 -14.54
CA THR A 36 -0.99 -1.69 -15.90
C THR A 36 -0.23 -2.76 -16.67
N ALA A 37 0.64 -3.53 -16.01
CA ALA A 37 1.33 -4.67 -16.62
C ALA A 37 0.35 -5.78 -17.06
N LEU A 38 -0.79 -5.90 -16.40
CA LEU A 38 -1.89 -6.80 -16.78
C LEU A 38 -2.85 -6.20 -17.83
N GLY A 39 -2.60 -4.97 -18.30
CA GLY A 39 -3.48 -4.27 -19.24
C GLY A 39 -4.84 -3.88 -18.67
N MET A 40 -5.00 -3.83 -17.34
CA MET A 40 -6.29 -3.59 -16.71
C MET A 40 -6.56 -2.11 -16.50
N THR A 41 -7.83 -1.69 -16.67
CA THR A 41 -8.31 -0.38 -16.21
C THR A 41 -8.53 -0.39 -14.70
N GLN A 42 -8.60 0.79 -14.06
CA GLN A 42 -8.95 0.88 -12.64
C GLN A 42 -10.33 0.27 -12.34
N ALA A 43 -11.29 0.43 -13.26
CA ALA A 43 -12.62 -0.17 -13.14
C ALA A 43 -12.55 -1.71 -13.15
N ARG A 44 -11.71 -2.29 -14.01
CA ARG A 44 -11.51 -3.74 -14.07
C ARG A 44 -10.86 -4.29 -12.79
N LEU A 45 -9.86 -3.61 -12.25
CA LEU A 45 -9.29 -3.98 -10.94
C LEU A 45 -10.34 -3.86 -9.83
N ALA A 46 -11.14 -2.79 -9.84
CA ALA A 46 -12.17 -2.56 -8.84
C ALA A 46 -13.20 -3.70 -8.82
N GLU A 47 -13.69 -4.12 -9.99
CA GLU A 47 -14.58 -5.27 -10.15
C GLU A 47 -13.97 -6.54 -9.53
N ARG A 48 -12.72 -6.87 -9.89
CA ARG A 48 -12.03 -8.07 -9.40
C ARG A 48 -11.74 -8.04 -7.90
N ALA A 49 -11.42 -6.87 -7.36
CA ALA A 49 -11.08 -6.71 -5.95
C ALA A 49 -12.30 -6.47 -5.04
N GLY A 50 -13.52 -6.41 -5.60
CA GLY A 50 -14.72 -6.06 -4.85
C GLY A 50 -14.63 -4.65 -4.25
N MET A 51 -14.20 -3.68 -5.06
CA MET A 51 -14.01 -2.27 -4.70
C MET A 51 -14.74 -1.36 -5.68
N THR A 52 -14.87 -0.08 -5.35
CA THR A 52 -15.28 0.94 -6.33
C THR A 52 -14.09 1.46 -7.11
N GLN A 53 -14.29 1.91 -8.34
CA GLN A 53 -13.22 2.52 -9.15
C GLN A 53 -12.62 3.77 -8.46
N ALA A 54 -13.43 4.54 -7.73
CA ALA A 54 -12.95 5.66 -6.90
C ALA A 54 -12.08 5.19 -5.71
N ALA A 55 -12.38 4.03 -5.11
CA ALA A 55 -11.53 3.45 -4.06
C ALA A 55 -10.19 2.96 -4.62
N VAL A 56 -10.19 2.31 -5.79
CA VAL A 56 -8.95 1.94 -6.50
C VAL A 56 -8.14 3.17 -6.87
N SER A 57 -8.78 4.22 -7.39
CA SER A 57 -8.10 5.48 -7.70
C SER A 57 -7.46 6.08 -6.46
N ARG A 58 -8.18 6.22 -5.34
CA ARG A 58 -7.61 6.73 -4.08
C ARG A 58 -6.43 5.88 -3.60
N LEU A 59 -6.55 4.56 -3.66
CA LEU A 59 -5.48 3.64 -3.29
C LEU A 59 -4.22 3.87 -4.13
N GLU A 60 -4.35 3.95 -5.46
CA GLU A 60 -3.23 4.16 -6.38
C GLU A 60 -2.52 5.51 -6.20
N HIS A 61 -3.19 6.49 -5.59
CA HIS A 61 -2.63 7.80 -5.26
C HIS A 61 -2.15 7.90 -3.80
N GLY A 62 -2.07 6.79 -3.06
CA GLY A 62 -1.63 6.78 -1.67
C GLY A 62 -2.63 7.36 -0.68
N GLY A 63 -3.91 7.44 -1.06
CA GLY A 63 -4.99 7.96 -0.23
C GLY A 63 -5.69 6.90 0.63
N ALA A 64 -5.11 5.70 0.78
CA ALA A 64 -5.69 4.64 1.58
C ALA A 64 -4.61 3.78 2.26
N THR A 65 -4.79 3.51 3.55
CA THR A 65 -4.03 2.51 4.31
C THR A 65 -4.67 1.14 4.08
N PRO A 66 -3.98 0.19 3.43
CA PRO A 66 -4.58 -1.10 3.15
C PRO A 66 -4.69 -1.98 4.41
N THR A 67 -5.80 -2.70 4.54
CA THR A 67 -6.00 -3.73 5.56
C THR A 67 -5.58 -5.10 5.02
N ILE A 68 -5.27 -6.07 5.89
CA ILE A 68 -4.92 -7.44 5.45
C ILE A 68 -5.97 -8.04 4.48
N PRO A 69 -7.30 -7.93 4.73
CA PRO A 69 -8.28 -8.42 3.77
C PRO A 69 -8.28 -7.68 2.42
N LEU A 70 -7.86 -6.42 2.38
CA LEU A 70 -7.65 -5.72 1.11
C LEU A 70 -6.41 -6.25 0.39
N LEU A 71 -5.32 -6.53 1.11
CA LEU A 71 -4.09 -7.09 0.52
C LEU A 71 -4.36 -8.44 -0.16
N GLU A 72 -5.11 -9.34 0.49
CA GLU A 72 -5.48 -10.65 -0.05
C GLU A 72 -6.31 -10.52 -1.33
N ARG A 73 -7.31 -9.63 -1.32
CA ARG A 73 -8.14 -9.34 -2.51
C ARG A 73 -7.31 -8.76 -3.65
N LEU A 74 -6.37 -7.86 -3.36
CA LEU A 74 -5.49 -7.27 -4.36
C LEU A 74 -4.54 -8.30 -4.96
N ALA A 75 -3.92 -9.17 -4.14
CA ALA A 75 -3.07 -10.25 -4.62
C ALA A 75 -3.81 -11.17 -5.61
N THR A 76 -5.04 -11.53 -5.26
CA THR A 76 -5.94 -12.34 -6.11
C THR A 76 -6.35 -11.60 -7.38
N ALA A 77 -6.79 -10.35 -7.25
CA ALA A 77 -7.25 -9.52 -8.37
C ALA A 77 -6.13 -9.11 -9.33
N LEU A 78 -4.87 -9.18 -8.90
CA LEU A 78 -3.69 -8.85 -9.69
C LEU A 78 -2.92 -10.10 -10.15
N GLU A 79 -3.45 -11.32 -9.97
CA GLU A 79 -2.77 -12.57 -10.40
C GLU A 79 -1.31 -12.61 -9.94
N SER A 80 -1.10 -12.29 -8.66
CA SER A 80 0.23 -12.03 -8.12
C SER A 80 0.40 -12.52 -6.71
N THR A 81 1.63 -12.89 -6.39
CA THR A 81 2.09 -12.99 -5.01
C THR A 81 2.51 -11.59 -4.56
N LEU A 82 1.94 -11.13 -3.44
CA LEU A 82 2.31 -9.87 -2.80
C LEU A 82 3.45 -10.11 -1.81
N HIS A 83 4.57 -9.41 -2.02
CA HIS A 83 5.68 -9.35 -1.07
C HIS A 83 5.69 -7.98 -0.38
N LEU A 84 5.77 -8.02 0.95
CA LEU A 84 5.88 -6.85 1.82
C LEU A 84 7.03 -7.06 2.78
N ASP A 85 8.08 -6.24 2.69
CA ASP A 85 9.16 -6.21 3.68
C ASP A 85 9.07 -4.91 4.48
N ILE A 86 9.04 -5.04 5.80
CA ILE A 86 8.99 -3.91 6.74
C ILE A 86 10.23 -3.97 7.60
N THR A 87 11.02 -2.90 7.60
CA THR A 87 12.26 -2.79 8.37
C THR A 87 12.15 -1.78 9.51
N PRO A 88 12.99 -1.89 10.56
CA PRO A 88 12.99 -0.95 11.70
C PRO A 88 13.22 0.51 11.30
N ASP A 89 14.00 0.76 10.25
CA ASP A 89 14.27 2.11 9.71
C ASP A 89 13.10 2.68 8.89
N SER A 90 11.91 2.10 9.06
CA SER A 90 10.67 2.52 8.45
C SER A 90 10.60 2.37 6.93
N ASP A 91 11.55 1.63 6.33
CA ASP A 91 11.49 1.31 4.92
C ASP A 91 10.49 0.18 4.66
N LEU A 92 9.57 0.44 3.73
CA LEU A 92 8.57 -0.49 3.25
C LEU A 92 8.90 -0.83 1.81
N SER A 93 9.21 -2.11 1.56
CA SER A 93 9.24 -2.65 0.20
C SER A 93 7.85 -3.20 -0.13
N VAL A 94 7.36 -2.93 -1.35
CA VAL A 94 6.11 -3.51 -1.87
C VAL A 94 6.38 -4.00 -3.26
N SER A 95 6.13 -5.28 -3.53
CA SER A 95 6.19 -5.82 -4.88
C SER A 95 5.11 -6.87 -5.13
N PHE A 96 4.63 -6.90 -6.37
CA PHE A 96 3.73 -7.93 -6.86
C PHE A 96 4.48 -8.74 -7.92
N THR A 97 4.72 -10.02 -7.64
CA THR A 97 5.33 -10.94 -8.60
C THR A 97 4.24 -11.76 -9.27
N SER A 98 4.35 -11.98 -10.59
CA SER A 98 3.37 -12.80 -11.30
C SER A 98 3.35 -14.19 -10.70
N GLN A 99 2.16 -14.71 -10.40
CA GLN A 99 2.01 -16.13 -10.16
C GLN A 99 2.32 -16.84 -11.49
N ALA A 100 3.39 -17.62 -11.54
CA ALA A 100 3.61 -18.55 -12.64
C ALA A 100 2.53 -19.63 -12.54
N ALA A 101 1.88 -19.92 -13.67
CA ALA A 101 0.90 -21.01 -13.79
C ALA A 101 1.56 -22.38 -13.61
#